data_AF-A0A6J2QVE5-F1
#
_entry.id   AF-A0A6J2QVE5-F1
#
_cell.length_a   1.000
_cell.length_b   1.000
_cell.length_c   1.000
_cell.angle_alpha   90.00
_cell.angle_beta   90.00
_cell.angle_gamma   90.00
#
_symmetry.space_group_name_H-M   'P 1'
#
loop_
_entity.id
_entity.type
_entity.pdbx_description
1 polymer ?
#
loop_
_entity_poly.entity_id
_entity_poly.type
_entity_poly.pdbx_seq_one_letter_code
_entity_poly.pdbx_strand_id
1 'polypeptide(L)'
;MRTTVLAVVMVMLCVMMVHADVKPQRDFNLQRFAGRWYRVGLAYDSPRFIPFRDKLKASMGIVIALPNGNVNLTMWDVTPSGCLSKVYAYEKTNVAGQFTYFSTRHNMVKDITVVDTNYTEYAVVLKHKVFNREYTQVALYGRSQTVRIDVIQRFKAFALSQGFSRESILTPPPAENCPPSRSG
;
A
#
# COMPACT_ATOMS: atom_id res chain seq x y z
N MET A 1 28.83 46.40 -26.64
CA MET A 1 27.90 45.73 -25.69
C MET A 1 26.47 46.14 -26.03
N ARG A 2 25.63 45.20 -26.46
CA ARG A 2 24.19 45.19 -26.18
C ARG A 2 23.64 43.83 -26.58
N THR A 3 23.31 43.09 -25.54
CA THR A 3 22.93 41.69 -25.49
C THR A 3 21.62 41.42 -26.22
N THR A 4 21.67 40.42 -27.10
CA THR A 4 20.52 39.66 -27.60
C THR A 4 19.65 39.17 -26.45
N VAL A 5 18.35 39.47 -26.47
CA VAL A 5 17.38 38.80 -25.61
C VAL A 5 16.43 38.03 -26.52
N LEU A 6 16.81 36.77 -26.80
CA LEU A 6 15.86 35.77 -27.25
C LEU A 6 14.83 35.60 -26.14
N ALA A 7 13.60 36.04 -26.39
CA ALA A 7 12.46 35.74 -25.54
C ALA A 7 12.15 34.23 -25.66
N VAL A 8 12.84 33.43 -24.85
CA VAL A 8 12.47 32.06 -24.57
C VAL A 8 11.18 32.12 -23.76
N VAL A 9 10.03 32.11 -24.45
CA VAL A 9 8.74 31.88 -23.83
C VAL A 9 8.75 30.42 -23.40
N MET A 10 9.25 30.18 -22.18
CA MET A 10 9.09 28.93 -21.44
C MET A 10 7.59 28.69 -21.29
N VAL A 11 7.04 27.85 -22.19
CA VAL A 11 5.75 27.22 -21.98
C VAL A 11 5.89 26.40 -20.71
N MET A 12 5.49 26.95 -19.58
CA MET A 12 5.19 26.15 -18.38
C MET A 12 4.06 25.21 -18.78
N LEU A 13 4.45 24.02 -19.26
CA LEU A 13 3.60 22.85 -19.26
C LEU A 13 3.23 22.59 -17.80
N CYS A 14 2.15 23.22 -17.36
CA CYS A 14 1.31 22.68 -16.29
C CYS A 14 0.84 21.32 -16.81
N VAL A 15 1.70 20.30 -16.64
CA VAL A 15 1.27 18.92 -16.68
C VAL A 15 0.37 18.79 -15.47
N MET A 16 -0.91 19.11 -15.66
CA MET A 16 -1.98 18.56 -14.86
C MET A 16 -1.76 17.06 -15.01
N MET A 17 -1.06 16.45 -14.05
CA MET A 17 -1.03 15.01 -13.90
C MET A 17 -2.49 14.64 -13.69
N VAL A 18 -3.18 14.33 -14.78
CA VAL A 18 -4.42 13.59 -14.78
C VAL A 18 -4.03 12.30 -14.09
N HIS A 19 -4.20 12.27 -12.77
CA HIS A 19 -4.03 11.05 -12.01
C HIS A 19 -5.10 10.14 -12.59
N ALA A 20 -4.66 9.18 -13.40
CA ALA A 20 -5.55 8.15 -13.92
C ALA A 20 -6.28 7.58 -12.71
N ASP A 21 -7.61 7.62 -12.71
CA ASP A 21 -8.40 7.09 -11.60
C ASP A 21 -8.02 5.61 -11.44
N VAL A 22 -7.31 5.31 -10.35
CA VAL A 22 -6.76 3.98 -10.10
C VAL A 22 -7.93 3.01 -9.99
N LYS A 23 -7.98 2.08 -10.95
CA LYS A 23 -9.01 1.05 -10.99
C LYS A 23 -8.57 -0.17 -10.17
N PRO A 24 -9.51 -0.86 -9.52
CA PRO A 24 -9.21 -2.14 -8.89
C PRO A 24 -8.87 -3.21 -9.93
N GLN A 25 -8.24 -4.28 -9.47
CA GLN A 25 -8.05 -5.53 -10.20
C GLN A 25 -9.36 -5.94 -10.88
N ARG A 26 -9.29 -6.19 -12.18
CA ARG A 26 -10.43 -6.66 -12.96
C ARG A 26 -10.92 -8.00 -12.41
N ASP A 27 -12.25 -8.13 -12.32
CA ASP A 27 -12.95 -9.34 -11.85
C ASP A 27 -12.45 -9.80 -10.46
N PHE A 28 -12.21 -8.83 -9.57
CA PHE A 28 -11.70 -9.08 -8.21
C PHE A 28 -12.59 -10.08 -7.45
N ASN A 29 -11.99 -11.18 -7.00
CA ASN A 29 -12.65 -12.19 -6.19
C ASN A 29 -12.15 -12.16 -4.75
N LEU A 30 -13.01 -11.69 -3.84
CA LEU A 30 -12.67 -11.56 -2.42
C LEU A 30 -12.35 -12.91 -1.75
N GLN A 31 -13.06 -13.98 -2.11
CA GLN A 31 -12.84 -15.30 -1.51
C GLN A 31 -11.46 -15.85 -1.85
N ARG A 32 -10.98 -15.66 -3.09
CA ARG A 32 -9.62 -16.02 -3.50
C ARG A 32 -8.56 -15.12 -2.86
N PHE A 33 -8.91 -13.86 -2.57
CA PHE A 33 -8.03 -12.90 -1.92
C PHE A 33 -7.86 -13.16 -0.41
N ALA A 34 -8.80 -13.86 0.22
CA ALA A 34 -8.75 -14.17 1.64
C ALA A 34 -7.51 -15.01 2.04
N GLY A 35 -7.27 -15.09 3.33
CA GLY A 35 -6.18 -15.83 3.93
C GLY A 35 -4.95 -14.99 4.22
N ARG A 36 -3.80 -15.67 4.32
CA ARG A 36 -2.54 -15.10 4.78
C ARG A 36 -1.84 -14.27 3.71
N TRP A 37 -1.28 -13.14 4.11
CA TRP A 37 -0.43 -12.26 3.31
C TRP A 37 0.74 -11.73 4.15
N TYR A 38 1.83 -11.34 3.50
CA TYR A 38 2.96 -10.65 4.10
C TYR A 38 3.16 -9.31 3.40
N ARG A 39 3.17 -8.19 4.13
CA ARG A 39 3.51 -6.87 3.56
C ARG A 39 5.03 -6.80 3.38
N VAL A 40 5.48 -7.09 2.17
CA VAL A 40 6.89 -7.21 1.77
C VAL A 40 7.41 -5.96 1.05
N GLY A 41 6.54 -5.00 0.76
CA GLY A 41 6.91 -3.68 0.26
C GLY A 41 5.94 -2.60 0.74
N LEU A 42 6.46 -1.39 0.92
CA LEU A 42 5.68 -0.22 1.34
C LEU A 42 6.24 1.06 0.70
N ALA A 43 5.37 1.84 0.08
CA ALA A 43 5.60 3.23 -0.26
C ALA A 43 4.78 4.11 0.68
N TYR A 44 5.44 4.90 1.53
CA TYR A 44 4.79 5.79 2.48
C TYR A 44 5.71 6.93 2.90
N ASP A 45 5.26 8.17 2.71
CA ASP A 45 6.08 9.38 2.92
C ASP A 45 5.55 10.31 4.02
N SER A 46 4.77 9.77 4.96
CA SER A 46 4.30 10.53 6.12
C SER A 46 5.49 11.04 6.93
N PRO A 47 5.58 12.35 7.24
CA PRO A 47 6.65 12.90 8.08
C PRO A 47 6.78 12.20 9.43
N ARG A 48 5.67 11.73 9.99
CA ARG A 48 5.64 10.97 11.26
C ARG A 48 6.16 9.54 11.11
N PHE A 49 6.18 9.00 9.89
CA PHE A 49 6.68 7.65 9.61
C PHE A 49 8.18 7.63 9.25
N ILE A 50 8.69 8.68 8.58
CA ILE A 50 10.08 8.74 8.11
C ILE A 50 11.12 8.31 9.17
N PRO A 51 11.05 8.77 10.44
CA PRO A 51 12.03 8.37 11.47
C PRO A 51 12.03 6.88 11.84
N PHE A 52 10.97 6.14 11.47
CA PHE A 52 10.78 4.73 11.81
C PHE A 52 10.96 3.79 10.62
N ARG A 53 11.13 4.33 9.39
CA ARG A 53 11.13 3.52 8.17
C ARG A 53 12.20 2.43 8.17
N ASP A 54 13.39 2.72 8.69
CA ASP A 54 14.53 1.80 8.71
C ASP A 54 14.36 0.69 9.75
N LYS A 55 13.38 0.83 10.65
CA LYS A 55 13.01 -0.18 11.65
C LYS A 55 11.91 -1.10 11.14
N LEU A 56 11.32 -0.83 9.97
CA LEU A 56 10.22 -1.64 9.44
C LEU A 56 10.71 -3.05 9.10
N LYS A 57 9.95 -4.04 9.55
CA LYS A 57 10.06 -5.44 9.11
C LYS A 57 8.82 -5.83 8.33
N ALA A 58 8.95 -6.86 7.48
CA ALA A 58 7.81 -7.40 6.76
C ALA A 58 6.76 -7.91 7.76
N SER A 59 5.53 -7.38 7.71
CA SER A 59 4.46 -7.72 8.63
C SER A 59 3.56 -8.81 8.05
N MET A 60 3.01 -9.69 8.88
CA MET A 60 2.03 -10.69 8.43
C MET A 60 0.61 -10.15 8.61
N GLY A 61 -0.30 -10.48 7.69
CA GLY A 61 -1.72 -10.19 7.78
C GLY A 61 -2.60 -11.39 7.43
N ILE A 62 -3.76 -11.50 8.07
CA ILE A 62 -4.82 -12.45 7.70
C ILE A 62 -6.05 -11.66 7.28
N VAL A 63 -6.48 -11.89 6.05
CA VAL A 63 -7.71 -11.35 5.46
C VAL A 63 -8.84 -12.36 5.67
N ILE A 64 -9.91 -11.94 6.34
CA ILE A 64 -11.13 -12.71 6.53
C ILE A 64 -12.24 -12.03 5.74
N ALA A 65 -12.79 -12.74 4.76
CA ALA A 65 -13.96 -12.30 4.01
C ALA A 65 -15.24 -12.59 4.82
N LEU A 66 -16.07 -11.58 5.03
CA LEU A 66 -17.33 -11.70 5.77
C LEU A 66 -18.50 -11.98 4.82
N PRO A 67 -19.59 -12.62 5.28
CA PRO A 67 -20.75 -12.95 4.43
C PRO A 67 -21.41 -11.74 3.77
N ASN A 68 -21.33 -10.56 4.40
CA ASN A 68 -21.87 -9.31 3.86
C ASN A 68 -20.95 -8.65 2.80
N GLY A 69 -19.77 -9.23 2.53
CA GLY A 69 -18.76 -8.72 1.62
C GLY A 69 -17.72 -7.79 2.27
N ASN A 70 -17.86 -7.47 3.56
CA ASN A 70 -16.85 -6.73 4.30
C ASN A 70 -15.62 -7.62 4.58
N VAL A 71 -14.55 -6.99 5.04
CA VAL A 71 -13.28 -7.66 5.32
C VAL A 71 -12.76 -7.28 6.69
N ASN A 72 -12.37 -8.29 7.48
CA ASN A 72 -11.53 -8.08 8.65
C ASN A 72 -10.08 -8.42 8.29
N LEU A 73 -9.18 -7.46 8.47
CA LEU A 73 -7.74 -7.67 8.35
C LEU A 73 -7.10 -7.58 9.73
N THR A 74 -6.46 -8.64 10.17
CA THR A 74 -5.56 -8.58 11.31
C THR A 74 -4.14 -8.53 10.80
N MET A 75 -3.38 -7.51 11.20
CA MET A 75 -1.95 -7.35 10.91
C MET A 75 -1.13 -7.56 12.17
N TRP A 76 0.05 -8.17 12.03
CA TRP A 76 1.04 -8.33 13.09
C TRP A 76 2.35 -7.67 12.66
N ASP A 77 2.78 -6.68 13.43
CA ASP A 77 4.04 -5.95 13.22
C ASP A 77 5.02 -6.29 14.36
N VAL A 78 6.28 -6.53 14.02
CA VAL A 78 7.36 -6.64 15.02
C VAL A 78 7.71 -5.25 15.53
N THR A 79 7.80 -5.11 16.83
CA THR A 79 8.25 -3.89 17.51
C THR A 79 9.33 -4.21 18.54
N PRO A 80 10.07 -3.21 19.06
CA PRO A 80 11.04 -3.43 20.12
C PRO A 80 10.44 -4.08 21.39
N SER A 81 9.14 -3.86 21.64
CA SER A 81 8.39 -4.44 22.76
C SER A 81 7.75 -5.80 22.45
N GLY A 82 8.02 -6.38 21.28
CA GLY A 82 7.45 -7.65 20.83
C GLY A 82 6.47 -7.51 19.66
N CYS A 83 5.71 -8.58 19.40
CA CYS A 83 4.77 -8.64 18.28
C CYS A 83 3.43 -7.96 18.65
N LEU A 84 3.08 -6.89 17.94
CA LEU A 84 1.82 -6.18 18.15
C LEU A 84 0.83 -6.49 17.04
N SER A 85 -0.43 -6.70 17.41
CA SER A 85 -1.51 -6.92 16.44
C SER A 85 -2.42 -5.70 16.30
N LYS A 86 -2.93 -5.48 15.09
CA LYS A 86 -3.93 -4.46 14.78
C LYS A 86 -5.01 -5.05 13.90
N VAL A 87 -6.26 -4.77 14.23
CA VAL A 87 -7.42 -5.18 13.43
C VAL A 87 -7.95 -3.98 12.66
N TYR A 88 -8.23 -4.18 11.39
CA TYR A 88 -8.87 -3.23 10.50
C TYR A 88 -10.19 -3.83 10.00
N ALA A 89 -11.28 -3.11 10.20
CA ALA A 89 -12.58 -3.43 9.63
C ALA A 89 -12.75 -2.63 8.34
N TYR A 90 -12.78 -3.33 7.21
CA TYR A 90 -12.98 -2.76 5.88
C TYR A 90 -14.40 -3.03 5.41
N GLU A 91 -15.07 -1.98 4.99
CA GLU A 91 -16.43 -2.02 4.45
C GLU A 91 -16.38 -2.13 2.93
N LYS A 92 -17.22 -2.99 2.36
CA LYS A 92 -17.34 -3.10 0.91
C LYS A 92 -17.88 -1.80 0.31
N THR A 93 -17.52 -1.55 -0.94
CA THR A 93 -18.19 -0.55 -1.77
C THR A 93 -19.04 -1.23 -2.85
N ASN A 94 -19.64 -0.45 -3.74
CA ASN A 94 -20.33 -0.98 -4.92
C ASN A 94 -19.36 -1.50 -6.00
N VAL A 95 -18.06 -1.29 -5.84
CA VAL A 95 -17.03 -1.71 -6.81
C VAL A 95 -16.18 -2.82 -6.18
N ALA A 96 -16.13 -3.99 -6.82
CA ALA A 96 -15.31 -5.10 -6.36
C ALA A 96 -13.83 -4.72 -6.31
N GLY A 97 -13.15 -5.07 -5.21
CA GLY A 97 -11.75 -4.71 -4.97
C GLY A 97 -11.54 -3.31 -4.39
N GLN A 98 -12.61 -2.53 -4.19
CA GLN A 98 -12.60 -1.27 -3.46
C GLN A 98 -13.31 -1.39 -2.12
N PHE A 99 -12.67 -0.85 -1.09
CA PHE A 99 -13.15 -0.85 0.29
C PHE A 99 -12.95 0.51 0.94
N THR A 100 -13.64 0.75 2.04
CA THR A 100 -13.41 1.89 2.92
C THR A 100 -13.13 1.44 4.34
N TYR A 101 -12.42 2.25 5.11
CA TYR A 101 -12.32 2.04 6.55
C TYR A 101 -12.12 3.35 7.29
N PHE A 102 -12.52 3.39 8.56
CA PHE A 102 -12.26 4.52 9.43
C PHE A 102 -10.85 4.43 10.04
N SER A 103 -10.01 5.41 9.73
CA SER A 103 -8.65 5.52 10.26
C SER A 103 -8.63 6.26 11.59
N THR A 104 -8.63 5.54 12.72
CA THR A 104 -8.53 6.15 14.06
C THR A 104 -7.34 7.11 14.19
N ARG A 105 -6.14 6.73 13.68
CA ARG A 105 -4.94 7.59 13.66
C ARG A 105 -5.16 8.96 13.00
N HIS A 106 -6.02 9.03 11.98
CA HIS A 106 -6.21 10.24 11.16
C HIS A 106 -7.61 10.84 11.31
N ASN A 107 -8.46 10.23 12.14
CA ASN A 107 -9.84 10.61 12.37
C ASN A 107 -10.65 10.84 11.06
N MET A 108 -10.50 9.94 10.07
CA MET A 108 -11.18 10.06 8.79
C MET A 108 -11.40 8.71 8.10
N VAL A 109 -12.40 8.64 7.22
CA VAL A 109 -12.60 7.51 6.33
C VAL A 109 -11.56 7.56 5.19
N LYS A 110 -11.01 6.40 4.84
CA LYS A 110 -10.07 6.25 3.72
C LYS A 110 -10.51 5.13 2.81
N ASP A 111 -10.32 5.34 1.51
CA ASP A 111 -10.48 4.31 0.49
C ASP A 111 -9.26 3.39 0.41
N ILE A 112 -9.52 2.16 -0.01
CA ILE A 112 -8.55 1.10 -0.29
C ILE A 112 -8.93 0.50 -1.64
N THR A 113 -7.94 0.31 -2.49
CA THR A 113 -8.10 -0.32 -3.80
C THR A 113 -7.07 -1.43 -3.94
N VAL A 114 -7.53 -2.67 -4.15
CA VAL A 114 -6.65 -3.76 -4.60
C VAL A 114 -6.39 -3.55 -6.08
N VAL A 115 -5.21 -3.06 -6.44
CA VAL A 115 -4.87 -2.58 -7.79
C VAL A 115 -4.55 -3.73 -8.72
N ASP A 116 -3.75 -4.68 -8.24
CA ASP A 116 -3.28 -5.82 -9.03
C ASP A 116 -3.08 -7.02 -8.10
N THR A 117 -3.55 -8.20 -8.49
CA THR A 117 -3.26 -9.44 -7.77
C THR A 117 -3.50 -10.67 -8.65
N ASN A 118 -2.62 -11.65 -8.53
CA ASN A 118 -2.85 -12.99 -9.06
C ASN A 118 -3.41 -13.97 -8.00
N TYR A 119 -3.74 -13.47 -6.81
CA TYR A 119 -4.27 -14.19 -5.65
C TYR A 119 -3.32 -15.19 -4.98
N THR A 120 -2.40 -15.80 -5.72
CA THR A 120 -1.57 -16.93 -5.27
C THR A 120 -0.13 -16.55 -4.95
N GLU A 121 0.35 -15.40 -5.44
CA GLU A 121 1.73 -14.96 -5.20
C GLU A 121 1.79 -13.58 -4.58
N TYR A 122 1.06 -12.61 -5.13
CA TYR A 122 1.18 -11.20 -4.75
C TYR A 122 -0.11 -10.41 -4.83
N ALA A 123 -0.10 -9.24 -4.19
CA ALA A 123 -1.09 -8.19 -4.39
C ALA A 123 -0.46 -6.80 -4.21
N VAL A 124 -0.85 -5.84 -5.05
CA VAL A 124 -0.54 -4.42 -4.88
C VAL A 124 -1.80 -3.70 -4.43
N VAL A 125 -1.71 -2.99 -3.31
CA VAL A 125 -2.84 -2.31 -2.70
C VAL A 125 -2.51 -0.83 -2.55
N LEU A 126 -3.39 0.02 -3.07
CA LEU A 126 -3.36 1.47 -2.86
C LEU A 126 -4.34 1.84 -1.74
N LYS A 127 -3.91 2.72 -0.87
CA LYS A 127 -4.72 3.31 0.17
C LYS A 127 -4.71 4.81 0.00
N HIS A 128 -5.90 5.40 0.07
CA HIS A 128 -6.14 6.83 -0.14
C HIS A 128 -5.68 7.28 -1.53
N LYS A 129 -6.54 7.06 -2.54
CA LYS A 129 -6.22 7.28 -3.96
C LYS A 129 -5.92 8.73 -4.32
N VAL A 130 -6.57 9.68 -3.63
CA VAL A 130 -6.24 11.10 -3.77
C VAL A 130 -4.93 11.32 -3.05
N PHE A 131 -3.87 11.61 -3.79
CA PHE A 131 -2.54 11.67 -3.20
C PHE A 131 -2.48 12.69 -2.06
N ASN A 132 -2.08 12.21 -0.89
CA ASN A 132 -1.76 13.03 0.26
C ASN A 132 -0.58 12.39 0.99
N ARG A 133 0.47 13.18 1.21
CA ARG A 133 1.73 12.73 1.79
C ARG A 133 1.59 12.03 3.16
N GLU A 134 0.65 12.46 4.00
CA GLU A 134 0.41 11.84 5.31
C GLU A 134 -0.44 10.57 5.22
N TYR A 135 -1.26 10.42 4.16
CA TYR A 135 -2.35 9.44 4.13
C TYR A 135 -2.19 8.33 3.10
N THR A 136 -1.62 8.64 1.94
CA THR A 136 -1.50 7.71 0.81
C THR A 136 -0.42 6.69 1.10
N GLN A 137 -0.72 5.44 0.77
CA GLN A 137 0.21 4.32 0.89
C GLN A 137 0.04 3.37 -0.29
N VAL A 138 1.14 2.87 -0.82
CA VAL A 138 1.11 1.69 -1.69
C VAL A 138 1.79 0.55 -0.95
N ALA A 139 1.12 -0.59 -0.84
CA ALA A 139 1.68 -1.77 -0.19
C ALA A 139 1.77 -2.93 -1.19
N LEU A 140 2.90 -3.63 -1.15
CA LEU A 140 3.08 -4.92 -1.82
C LEU A 140 2.91 -6.02 -0.79
N TYR A 141 1.97 -6.91 -1.07
CA TYR A 141 1.72 -8.11 -0.31
C TYR A 141 2.19 -9.34 -1.10
N GLY A 142 2.82 -10.29 -0.41
CA GLY A 142 3.19 -11.60 -0.92
C GLY A 142 2.51 -12.72 -0.15
N ARG A 143 2.26 -13.88 -0.79
CA ARG A 143 1.87 -15.10 -0.06
C ARG A 143 3.04 -15.71 0.73
N SER A 144 4.26 -15.33 0.38
CA SER A 144 5.51 -15.59 1.10
C SER A 144 6.21 -14.28 1.48
N GLN A 145 7.19 -14.34 2.39
CA GLN A 145 8.00 -13.19 2.79
C GLN A 145 8.98 -12.72 1.70
N THR A 146 9.20 -13.55 0.69
CA THR A 146 9.97 -13.23 -0.52
C THR A 146 9.04 -13.29 -1.73
N VAL A 147 9.23 -12.37 -2.66
CA VAL A 147 8.46 -12.30 -3.92
C VAL A 147 9.43 -12.09 -5.07
N ARG A 148 8.99 -12.42 -6.29
CA ARG A 148 9.83 -12.32 -7.49
C ARG A 148 10.23 -10.87 -7.77
N ILE A 149 11.40 -10.69 -8.39
CA ILE A 149 11.98 -9.38 -8.67
C ILE A 149 11.10 -8.55 -9.61
N ASP A 150 10.46 -9.18 -10.61
CA ASP A 150 9.54 -8.52 -11.54
C ASP A 150 8.31 -7.95 -10.82
N VAL A 151 7.78 -8.67 -9.82
CA VAL A 151 6.69 -8.19 -8.95
C VAL A 151 7.13 -6.96 -8.14
N ILE A 152 8.34 -6.98 -7.57
CA ILE A 152 8.89 -5.83 -6.82
C ILE A 152 9.05 -4.63 -7.76
N GLN A 153 9.55 -4.84 -8.98
CA GLN A 153 9.72 -3.77 -9.97
C GLN A 153 8.37 -3.16 -10.38
N ARG A 154 7.33 -3.98 -10.60
CA ARG A 154 5.97 -3.49 -10.86
C ARG A 154 5.42 -2.66 -9.71
N PHE A 155 5.58 -3.12 -8.47
CA PHE A 155 5.20 -2.36 -7.28
C PHE A 155 5.91 -1.00 -7.22
N LYS A 156 7.24 -0.97 -7.43
CA LYS A 156 8.03 0.27 -7.41
C LYS A 156 7.58 1.23 -8.52
N ALA A 157 7.38 0.72 -9.73
CA ALA A 157 6.91 1.52 -10.87
C ALA A 157 5.51 2.11 -10.60
N PHE A 158 4.60 1.32 -10.01
CA PHE A 158 3.29 1.80 -9.62
C PHE A 158 3.38 2.87 -8.51
N ALA A 159 4.18 2.66 -7.47
CA ALA A 159 4.37 3.67 -6.43
C ALA A 159 4.90 5.00 -6.99
N LEU A 160 5.89 4.95 -7.89
CA LEU A 160 6.39 6.14 -8.58
C LEU A 160 5.30 6.84 -9.40
N SER A 161 4.43 6.09 -10.08
CA SER A 161 3.31 6.69 -10.86
C SER A 161 2.24 7.32 -9.97
N GLN A 162 2.17 6.95 -8.69
CA GLN A 162 1.31 7.60 -7.69
C GLN A 162 1.98 8.84 -7.05
N GLY A 163 3.18 9.23 -7.48
CA GLY A 163 3.87 10.43 -6.98
C GLY A 163 4.80 10.20 -5.78
N PHE A 164 5.05 8.95 -5.39
CA PHE A 164 6.07 8.65 -4.37
C PHE A 164 7.48 8.85 -4.93
N SER A 165 8.41 9.31 -4.08
CA SER A 165 9.83 9.34 -4.41
C SER A 165 10.47 7.97 -4.20
N ARG A 166 11.64 7.72 -4.80
CA ARG A 166 12.36 6.44 -4.64
C ARG A 166 12.71 6.14 -3.18
N GLU A 167 13.02 7.18 -2.42
CA GLU A 167 13.44 7.12 -1.02
C GLU A 167 12.28 6.79 -0.06
N SER A 168 11.04 7.02 -0.52
CA SER A 168 9.82 6.67 0.23
C SER A 168 9.32 5.24 -0.03
N ILE A 169 9.98 4.52 -0.96
CA ILE A 169 9.63 3.15 -1.35
C ILE A 169 10.65 2.16 -0.77
N LEU A 170 10.18 1.24 0.07
CA LEU A 170 11.02 0.27 0.74
C LEU A 170 10.51 -1.16 0.59
N THR A 171 11.45 -2.10 0.61
CA THR A 171 11.22 -3.55 0.73
C THR A 171 11.86 -4.00 2.05
N PRO A 172 11.10 -4.01 3.16
CA PRO A 172 11.65 -4.31 4.47
C PRO A 172 12.15 -5.76 4.53
N PRO A 173 13.18 -6.06 5.34
CA PRO A 173 13.61 -7.42 5.55
C PRO A 173 12.52 -8.24 6.27
N PRO A 174 12.55 -9.58 6.15
CA PRO A 174 11.63 -10.47 6.85
C PRO A 174 11.55 -10.20 8.36
N ALA A 175 10.36 -10.40 8.92
CA ALA A 175 10.19 -10.50 10.37
C ALA A 175 10.36 -11.95 10.81
N GLU A 176 11.16 -12.14 11.86
CA GLU A 176 11.25 -13.41 12.58
C GLU A 176 10.23 -13.39 13.74
N ASN A 177 9.61 -14.54 14.02
CA ASN A 177 8.83 -14.76 15.25
C ASN A 177 7.62 -13.82 15.47
N CYS A 178 6.93 -13.39 14.41
CA CYS A 178 5.68 -12.61 14.50
C CYS A 178 4.73 -12.92 13.33
N PRO A 179 3.48 -13.39 13.58
CA PRO A 179 2.89 -13.61 14.90
C PRO A 179 3.63 -14.69 15.69
N PRO A 180 3.61 -14.63 17.04
CA PRO A 180 4.03 -15.78 17.84
C PRO A 180 3.21 -17.00 17.41
N SER A 181 3.86 -18.17 17.34
CA SER A 181 3.15 -19.43 17.16
C SER A 181 2.04 -19.50 18.22
N ARG A 182 0.81 -19.85 17.82
CA ARG A 182 -0.21 -20.26 18.80
C ARG A 182 0.40 -21.43 19.56
N SER A 183 0.71 -21.26 20.84
CA SER A 183 0.74 -22.39 21.76
C SER A 183 -0.63 -23.05 21.63
N GLY A 184 -0.63 -24.31 21.20
CA GLY A 184 -1.84 -25.11 21.02
C GLY A 184 -2.66 -25.20 22.30
#